data_AF-A0A2N6B413-F1
#
_entry.id   AF-A0A2N6B413-F1
#
_cell.length_a   1.000
_cell.length_b   1.000
_cell.length_c   1.000
_cell.angle_alpha   90.00
_cell.angle_beta   90.00
_cell.angle_gamma   90.00
#
_symmetry.space_group_name_H-M   'P 1'
#
loop_
_entity.id
_entity.type
_entity.pdbx_description
1 polymer ?
#
loop_
_entity_poly.entity_id
_entity_poly.type
_entity_poly.pdbx_seq_one_letter_code
_entity_poly.pdbx_strand_id
1 'polypeptide(L)'
;MEAVVQIAPLLGLFGTVIGMIQAFTALQSAGAEADPAVLAGGISVALLTTAVGLAVAIPSAFVLHWLEGGVEQLTDNIEGTLTGLFTSRLTDIVPSVPEFTERPSFSPRSKEGPRLAAISHAD
;
A
#
# COMPACT_ATOMS: atom_id res chain seq x y z
N MET A 1 7.58 -1.06 16.25
CA MET A 1 7.18 0.32 15.91
C MET A 1 5.79 0.37 15.30
N GLU A 2 5.39 -0.61 14.48
CA GLU A 2 4.03 -0.76 13.90
C GLU A 2 2.90 -0.50 14.91
N ALA A 3 2.97 -1.16 16.08
CA ALA A 3 1.97 -0.99 17.13
C ALA A 3 1.83 0.46 17.63
N VAL A 4 2.91 1.25 17.64
CA VAL A 4 2.88 2.66 18.08
C VAL A 4 2.15 3.53 17.05
N VAL A 5 2.40 3.29 15.76
CA VAL A 5 1.73 4.00 14.65
C VAL A 5 0.24 3.69 14.63
N GLN A 6 -0.15 2.44 14.88
CA GLN A 6 -1.55 2.02 14.89
C GLN A 6 -2.31 2.46 16.17
N ILE A 7 -1.66 2.42 17.34
CA ILE A 7 -2.31 2.69 18.64
C ILE A 7 -2.36 4.19 18.97
N ALA A 8 -1.41 5.00 18.51
CA ALA A 8 -1.35 6.44 18.83
C ALA A 8 -2.62 7.23 18.39
N PRO A 9 -3.19 7.05 17.18
CA PRO A 9 -4.44 7.70 16.79
C PRO A 9 -5.64 7.23 17.63
N LEU A 10 -5.68 5.94 17.99
CA LEU A 10 -6.74 5.37 18.83
C LEU A 10 -6.71 5.95 20.25
N LEU A 11 -5.52 6.20 20.81
CA LEU A 11 -5.35 6.90 22.08
C LEU A 11 -5.82 8.37 22.00
N GLY A 12 -5.56 9.07 20.89
CA GLY A 12 -6.06 10.41 20.66
C GLY A 12 -7.60 10.46 20.63
N LEU A 13 -8.23 9.53 19.91
CA LEU A 13 -9.69 9.39 19.89
C LEU A 13 -10.26 9.05 21.28
N PHE A 14 -9.62 8.16 22.03
CA PHE A 14 -10.02 7.84 23.40
C PHE A 14 -10.00 9.08 24.32
N GLY A 15 -8.98 9.94 24.19
CA GLY A 15 -8.90 11.20 24.90
C GLY A 15 -10.04 12.18 24.58
N THR A 16 -10.53 12.19 23.33
CA THR A 16 -11.72 12.98 22.99
C THR A 16 -12.97 12.53 23.75
N VAL A 17 -13.15 11.22 23.89
CA VAL A 17 -14.30 10.63 24.58
C VAL A 17 -14.23 10.99 26.07
N ILE A 18 -13.07 10.86 26.70
CA ILE A 18 -12.86 11.26 28.10
C ILE A 18 -13.14 12.76 28.30
N GLY A 19 -12.65 13.62 27.40
CA GLY A 19 -12.87 15.07 27.47
C GLY A 19 -14.36 15.45 27.35
N MET A 20 -15.09 14.80 26.44
CA MET A 20 -16.53 15.00 26.30
C MET A 20 -17.33 14.50 27.51
N ILE A 21 -16.94 13.37 28.11
CA ILE A 21 -17.57 12.86 29.34
C ILE A 21 -17.39 13.87 30.48
N GLN A 22 -16.19 14.42 30.65
CA GLN A 22 -15.94 15.45 31.67
C GLN A 22 -16.75 16.73 31.40
N ALA A 23 -16.85 17.16 30.15
CA ALA A 23 -17.64 18.33 29.76
C ALA A 23 -19.13 18.17 30.11
N PHE A 24 -19.71 17.01 29.80
CA PHE A 24 -21.10 16.71 30.16
C PHE A 24 -21.31 16.55 31.66
N THR A 25 -20.32 16.01 32.38
CA THR A 25 -20.38 15.90 33.85
C THR A 25 -20.36 17.28 34.50
N ALA A 26 -19.50 18.19 34.01
CA ALA A 26 -19.43 19.58 34.47
C ALA A 26 -20.75 20.33 34.17
N LEU A 27 -21.34 20.09 33.00
CA LEU A 27 -22.63 20.66 32.62
C LEU A 27 -23.77 20.16 33.52
N GLN A 28 -23.81 18.86 33.83
CA GLN A 28 -24.77 18.30 34.79
C GLN A 28 -24.61 18.87 36.19
N SER A 29 -23.37 19.08 36.65
CA SER A 29 -23.12 19.67 37.97
C SER A 29 -23.52 21.14 38.08
N ALA A 30 -23.51 21.88 36.97
CA ALA A 30 -23.89 23.29 36.92
C ALA A 30 -25.42 23.51 36.94
N GLY A 31 -26.21 22.47 36.64
CA GLY A 31 -27.67 22.54 36.72
C GLY A 31 -28.29 23.58 35.78
N ALA A 32 -29.26 24.36 36.26
CA ALA A 32 -30.03 25.31 35.45
C ALA A 32 -29.23 26.56 34.98
N GLU A 33 -28.05 26.82 35.55
CA GLU A 33 -27.11 27.87 35.13
C GLU A 33 -25.93 27.32 34.31
N ALA A 34 -26.16 26.23 33.58
CA ALA A 34 -25.18 25.64 32.69
C ALA A 34 -24.71 26.63 31.61
N ASP A 35 -23.53 27.23 31.82
CA ASP A 35 -22.89 28.13 30.84
C ASP A 35 -22.33 27.32 29.65
N PRO A 36 -22.79 27.57 28.41
CA PRO A 36 -22.27 26.91 27.22
C PRO A 36 -20.75 27.10 27.01
N ALA A 37 -20.12 28.10 27.64
CA ALA A 37 -18.66 28.27 27.62
C ALA A 37 -17.92 27.08 28.25
N VAL A 38 -18.50 26.43 29.27
CA VAL A 38 -17.90 25.25 29.93
C VAL A 38 -17.86 24.05 28.98
N LEU A 39 -18.91 23.86 28.20
CA LEU A 39 -18.99 22.81 27.19
C LEU A 39 -17.96 23.04 26.06
N ALA A 40 -17.84 24.28 25.59
CA ALA A 40 -16.86 24.66 24.56
C ALA A 40 -15.41 24.40 25.02
N GLY A 41 -15.11 24.61 26.31
CA GLY A 41 -13.81 24.27 26.91
C GLY A 41 -13.50 22.77 26.81
N GLY A 42 -14.46 21.91 27.12
CA GLY A 42 -14.28 20.45 27.03
C GLY A 42 -14.04 19.94 25.61
N ILE A 43 -14.73 20.52 24.62
CA ILE A 43 -14.51 20.20 23.19
C ILE A 43 -13.12 20.64 22.74
N SER A 44 -12.65 21.81 23.18
CA SER A 44 -11.30 22.30 22.84
C SER A 44 -10.21 21.36 23.35
N VAL A 45 -10.33 20.86 24.58
CA VAL A 45 -9.36 19.92 25.17
C VAL A 45 -9.39 18.57 24.44
N ALA A 46 -10.58 18.11 24.08
CA ALA A 46 -10.75 16.91 23.26
C ALA A 46 -10.01 17.04 21.91
N LEU A 47 -10.23 18.14 21.18
CA LEU A 47 -9.58 18.38 19.89
C LEU A 47 -8.05 18.49 20.00
N LEU A 48 -7.54 19.13 21.07
CA LEU A 48 -6.10 19.23 21.31
C LEU A 48 -5.46 17.85 21.52
N THR A 49 -6.12 16.94 22.22
CA THR A 49 -5.62 15.57 22.43
C THR A 49 -5.54 14.79 21.12
N THR A 50 -6.50 14.95 20.21
CA THR A 50 -6.42 14.36 18.86
C THR A 50 -5.24 14.93 18.07
N ALA A 51 -5.05 16.25 18.12
CA ALA A 51 -3.95 16.91 17.43
C ALA A 51 -2.58 16.41 17.92
N VAL A 52 -2.43 16.22 19.23
CA VAL A 52 -1.20 15.67 19.83
C VAL A 52 -0.99 14.21 19.42
N GLY A 53 -2.03 13.37 19.43
CA GLY A 53 -1.94 11.98 18.97
C GLY A 53 -1.49 11.86 17.51
N LEU A 54 -2.03 12.71 16.64
CA LEU A 54 -1.62 12.80 15.23
C LEU A 54 -0.19 13.34 15.07
N ALA A 55 0.19 14.34 15.87
CA ALA A 55 1.54 14.91 15.86
C ALA A 55 2.63 13.90 16.22
N VAL A 56 2.31 12.87 17.02
CA VAL A 56 3.24 11.77 17.34
C VAL A 56 3.14 10.62 16.32
N ALA A 57 1.94 10.33 15.81
CA ALA A 57 1.72 9.24 14.86
C ALA A 57 2.43 9.49 13.51
N ILE A 58 2.35 10.71 12.96
CA ILE A 58 2.91 11.03 11.64
C ILE A 58 4.45 10.85 11.59
N PRO A 59 5.24 11.41 12.52
CA PRO A 59 6.68 11.18 12.53
C PRO A 59 7.05 9.72 12.76
N SER A 60 6.32 9.02 13.63
CA SER A 60 6.57 7.60 13.90
C SER A 60 6.35 6.74 12.65
N ALA A 61 5.32 7.03 11.84
CA ALA A 61 5.07 6.33 10.58
C ALA A 61 6.18 6.59 9.55
N PHE A 62 6.65 7.83 9.46
CA PHE A 62 7.73 8.19 8.55
C PHE A 62 9.03 7.43 8.85
N VAL A 63 9.42 7.37 10.12
CA VAL A 63 10.61 6.62 10.56
C VAL A 63 10.47 5.14 10.24
N LEU A 64 9.29 4.56 10.48
CA LEU A 64 9.01 3.15 10.23
C LEU A 64 9.21 2.80 8.75
N HIS A 65 8.62 3.57 7.83
CA HIS A 65 8.81 3.37 6.39
C HIS A 65 10.25 3.56 5.94
N TRP A 66 11.01 4.47 6.55
CA TRP A 66 12.42 4.65 6.23
C TRP A 66 13.26 3.42 6.64
N LEU A 67 12.98 2.83 7.81
CA LEU A 67 13.65 1.60 8.23
C LEU A 67 13.27 0.39 7.37
N GLU A 68 11.99 0.24 7.03
CA GLU A 68 11.50 -0.84 6.15
C GLU A 68 12.17 -0.80 4.79
N GLY A 69 12.25 0.39 4.16
CA GLY A 69 12.92 0.54 2.87
C GLY A 69 14.40 0.16 2.89
N GLY A 70 15.07 0.32 4.04
CA GLY A 70 16.44 -0.15 4.24
C GLY A 70 16.55 -1.67 4.36
N VAL A 71 15.58 -2.32 5.01
CA VAL A 71 15.50 -3.78 5.15
C VAL A 71 15.16 -4.44 3.81
N GLU A 72 14.26 -3.85 3.03
CA GLU A 72 13.91 -4.32 1.68
C GLU A 72 15.15 -4.29 0.78
N GLN A 73 15.89 -3.17 0.75
CA GLN A 73 17.13 -3.06 -0.04
C GLN A 73 18.18 -4.09 0.37
N LEU A 74 18.33 -4.39 1.66
CA LEU A 74 19.23 -5.45 2.10
C LEU A 74 18.78 -6.83 1.60
N THR A 75 17.48 -7.10 1.65
CA THR A 75 16.89 -8.36 1.19
C THR A 75 17.07 -8.52 -0.32
N ASP A 76 16.81 -7.48 -1.10
CA ASP A 76 17.00 -7.45 -2.55
C ASP A 76 18.46 -7.70 -2.94
N ASN A 77 19.41 -7.12 -2.22
CA ASN A 77 20.84 -7.35 -2.45
C ASN A 77 21.23 -8.81 -2.20
N ILE A 78 20.67 -9.44 -1.16
CA ILE A 78 20.90 -10.85 -0.85
C ILE A 78 20.31 -11.72 -1.94
N GLU A 79 19.05 -11.49 -2.33
CA GLU A 79 18.36 -12.26 -3.35
C GLU A 79 19.03 -12.14 -4.72
N GLY A 80 19.47 -10.94 -5.09
CA GLY A 80 20.22 -10.68 -6.33
C GLY A 80 21.57 -11.42 -6.36
N THR A 81 22.29 -11.42 -5.23
CA THR A 81 23.58 -12.12 -5.13
C THR A 81 23.40 -13.65 -5.19
N LEU A 82 22.40 -14.18 -4.50
CA LEU A 82 22.08 -15.61 -4.52
C LEU A 82 21.63 -16.07 -5.91
N THR A 83 20.76 -15.30 -6.56
CA THR A 83 20.29 -15.58 -7.92
C THR A 83 21.46 -15.56 -8.91
N GLY A 84 22.31 -14.55 -8.85
CA GLY A 84 23.50 -14.45 -9.72
C GLY A 84 24.49 -15.61 -9.51
N LEU A 85 24.74 -16.00 -8.26
CA LEU A 85 25.61 -17.14 -7.93
C LEU A 85 25.01 -18.46 -8.41
N PHE A 86 23.71 -18.67 -8.21
CA PHE A 86 23.03 -19.88 -8.63
C PHE A 86 22.99 -19.99 -10.16
N THR A 87 22.66 -18.90 -10.87
CA THR A 87 22.69 -18.86 -12.34
C THR A 87 24.09 -19.12 -12.88
N SER A 88 25.12 -18.45 -12.35
CA SER A 88 26.51 -18.67 -12.78
C SER A 88 26.94 -20.13 -12.57
N ARG A 89 26.58 -20.74 -11.42
CA ARG A 89 26.89 -22.15 -11.15
C ARG A 89 26.10 -23.10 -12.03
N LEU A 90 24.83 -22.82 -12.32
CA LEU A 90 24.04 -23.64 -13.24
C LEU A 90 24.57 -23.55 -14.69
N THR A 91 25.05 -22.38 -15.12
CA THR A 91 25.72 -22.22 -16.42
C THR A 91 27.03 -23.01 -16.51
N ASP A 92 27.78 -23.11 -15.40
CA ASP A 92 29.01 -23.91 -15.35
C ASP A 92 28.73 -25.44 -15.37
N ILE A 93 27.58 -25.88 -14.85
CA ILE A 93 27.22 -27.31 -14.77
C ILE A 93 26.48 -27.79 -16.03
N VAL A 94 25.80 -26.89 -16.75
CA VAL A 94 25.09 -27.19 -18.01
C VAL A 94 25.80 -26.47 -19.17
N PRO A 95 26.78 -27.11 -19.83
CA PRO A 95 27.45 -26.50 -20.97
C PRO A 95 26.47 -26.44 -22.15
N SER A 96 26.24 -25.22 -22.66
CA SER A 96 25.59 -24.88 -23.93
C SER A 96 24.33 -25.70 -24.29
N VAL A 97 23.15 -25.12 -24.06
CA VAL A 97 21.99 -25.47 -24.88
C VAL A 97 22.39 -25.20 -26.34
N PRO A 98 22.41 -26.20 -27.24
CA PRO A 98 22.75 -25.97 -28.63
C PRO A 98 21.77 -24.96 -29.20
N GLU A 99 22.31 -23.93 -29.83
CA GLU A 99 21.53 -22.87 -30.47
C GLU A 99 20.62 -23.51 -31.53
N PHE A 100 19.32 -23.58 -31.24
CA PHE A 100 18.32 -24.10 -32.16
C PHE A 100 18.18 -23.10 -33.31
N THR A 101 19.11 -23.21 -34.26
CA THR A 101 19.35 -22.29 -35.37
C THR A 101 18.31 -22.44 -36.49
N GLU A 102 17.43 -23.43 -36.41
CA GLU A 102 16.31 -23.56 -37.36
C GLU A 102 15.01 -23.09 -36.71
N ARG A 103 14.69 -21.81 -36.89
CA ARG A 103 13.29 -21.37 -36.80
C ARG A 103 12.53 -22.14 -37.87
N PRO A 104 11.50 -22.93 -37.54
CA PRO A 104 10.66 -23.53 -38.57
C PRO A 104 10.07 -22.38 -39.39
N SER A 105 10.51 -22.29 -40.65
CA SER A 105 9.98 -21.36 -41.64
C SER A 105 8.53 -21.74 -41.88
N PHE A 106 7.62 -21.20 -41.08
CA PHE A 106 6.20 -21.26 -41.34
C PHE A 106 5.92 -20.41 -42.58
N SER A 107 5.97 -21.08 -43.74
CA SER A 107 5.38 -20.56 -44.97
C SER A 107 3.87 -20.48 -44.75
N PRO A 108 3.27 -19.28 -44.78
CA PRO A 108 1.82 -19.17 -44.66
C PRO A 108 1.22 -19.87 -45.87
N ARG A 109 0.54 -21.01 -45.66
CA ARG A 109 -0.29 -21.64 -46.70
C ARG A 109 -1.19 -20.56 -47.29
N SER A 110 -0.95 -20.25 -48.56
CA SER A 110 -1.85 -19.44 -49.36
C SER A 110 -3.25 -20.03 -49.21
N LYS A 111 -4.14 -19.26 -48.61
CA LYS A 111 -5.56 -19.57 -48.64
C LYS A 111 -5.97 -19.52 -50.11
N GLU A 112 -6.06 -20.68 -50.75
CA GLU A 112 -6.87 -20.83 -51.95
C GLU A 112 -8.31 -20.59 -51.51
N GLY A 113 -8.75 -19.34 -51.67
CA GLY A 113 -10.16 -18.98 -51.55
C GLY A 113 -10.94 -19.69 -52.66
N PRO A 114 -12.17 -20.15 -52.40
CA PRO A 114 -13.03 -20.67 -53.45
C PRO A 114 -13.19 -19.59 -54.52
N ARG A 115 -12.93 -19.94 -55.78
CA ARG A 115 -13.12 -19.07 -56.95
C ARG A 115 -14.56 -18.53 -56.97
N LEU A 116 -14.78 -17.33 -56.42
CA LEU A 116 -15.89 -16.45 -56.79
C LEU A 116 -15.55 -15.86 -58.17
N ALA A 117 -15.58 -16.72 -59.17
CA ALA A 117 -15.54 -16.34 -60.57
C ALA A 117 -16.62 -17.16 -61.26
N ALA A 118 -17.86 -16.89 -60.88
CA ALA A 118 -18.99 -17.36 -61.64
C ALA A 118 -20.17 -16.39 -61.40
N ILE A 119 -20.55 -15.71 -62.48
CA ILE A 119 -21.91 -15.29 -62.79
C ILE A 119 -22.44 -14.04 -62.05
N SER A 120 -21.81 -12.90 -62.31
CA SER A 120 -22.53 -11.63 -62.48
C SER A 120 -22.26 -11.15 -63.90
N HIS A 121 -22.98 -11.75 -64.85
CA HIS A 121 -23.27 -11.25 -66.19
C HIS A 121 -24.20 -12.28 -66.86
N ALA A 122 -25.49 -12.13 -66.60
CA ALA A 122 -26.56 -12.51 -67.51
C ALA A 122 -27.86 -11.86 -66.99
N ASP A 123 -28.41 -10.98 -67.83
CA ASP A 123 -29.67 -10.24 -67.75
C ASP A 123 -29.77 -9.02 -66.81
#